data_AF-A0A699KSF7-F1
#
_entry.id   AF-A0A699KSF7-F1
#
_cell.length_a   1.000
_cell.length_b   1.000
_cell.length_c   1.000
_cell.angle_alpha   90.00
_cell.angle_beta   90.00
_cell.angle_gamma   90.00
#
_symmetry.space_group_name_H-M   'P 1'
#
loop_
_entity.id
_entity.type
_entity.pdbx_description
1 polymer ?
#
loop_
_entity_poly.entity_id
_entity_poly.type
_entity_poly.pdbx_seq_one_letter_code
_entity_poly.pdbx_strand_id
1 'polypeptide(L)'
;MDVKSAFLYGTIEEEVYDCQPSGFEDPSHPDKAYKVVEALYGLHKAPRAWYETLAIYLLENGFQRGTIDQTLFIKKQKGDILMVKQKKDGIFISQDKYVVEILRKFGLTEGKSASTPIDTEKRLLEDPDGEDVDVHIYRSMIGSLMYLTSSRPDIMFACKKQTVVATSSTEAEYVAVASCCAQVL
;
A
#
# COMPACT_ATOMS: atom_id res chain seq x y z
N MET A 1 1.36 -1.64 -7.02
CA MET A 1 1.13 -2.99 -6.46
C MET A 1 0.30 -3.77 -7.46
N ASP A 2 0.69 -5.01 -7.76
CA ASP A 2 -0.16 -5.94 -8.50
C ASP A 2 -0.93 -6.82 -7.50
N VAL A 3 -2.26 -6.79 -7.57
CA VAL A 3 -3.14 -7.53 -6.67
C VAL A 3 -3.62 -8.77 -7.41
N LYS A 4 -3.07 -9.93 -7.04
CA LYS A 4 -3.55 -11.22 -7.57
C LYS A 4 -5.05 -11.34 -7.28
N SER A 5 -5.79 -11.85 -8.26
CA SER A 5 -7.25 -12.02 -8.23
C SER A 5 -8.10 -10.77 -8.00
N ALA A 6 -7.55 -9.56 -8.24
CA ALA A 6 -8.31 -8.31 -8.11
C ALA A 6 -9.68 -8.36 -8.82
N PHE A 7 -9.72 -8.85 -10.05
CA PHE A 7 -10.95 -8.89 -10.85
C PHE A 7 -12.03 -9.81 -10.28
N LEU A 8 -11.69 -10.84 -9.50
CA LEU A 8 -12.68 -11.74 -8.89
C LEU A 8 -13.59 -10.99 -7.89
N TYR A 9 -13.13 -9.86 -7.35
CA TYR A 9 -13.96 -9.02 -6.48
C TYR A 9 -14.92 -8.08 -7.26
N GLY A 10 -14.79 -8.03 -8.59
CA GLY A 10 -15.68 -7.25 -9.46
C GLY A 10 -16.95 -8.01 -9.78
N THR A 11 -18.11 -7.48 -9.40
CA THR A 11 -19.39 -8.03 -9.85
C THR A 11 -19.67 -7.59 -11.28
N ILE A 12 -20.08 -8.51 -12.15
CA ILE A 12 -20.54 -8.20 -13.50
C ILE A 12 -22.07 -8.06 -13.47
N GLU A 13 -22.61 -6.91 -13.89
CA GLU A 13 -24.07 -6.72 -13.99
C GLU A 13 -24.68 -7.45 -15.19
N GLU A 14 -23.91 -7.66 -16.24
CA GLU A 14 -24.32 -8.33 -17.47
C GLU A 14 -24.15 -9.86 -17.37
N GLU A 15 -25.06 -10.60 -18.01
CA GLU A 15 -24.94 -12.04 -18.11
C GLU A 15 -23.85 -12.43 -19.11
N VAL A 16 -22.70 -12.84 -18.60
CA VAL A 16 -21.61 -13.40 -19.40
C VAL A 16 -21.59 -14.91 -19.19
N TYR A 17 -21.45 -15.65 -20.29
CA TYR A 17 -21.30 -17.10 -20.29
C TYR A 17 -19.96 -17.46 -20.91
N ASP A 18 -19.32 -18.49 -20.37
CA ASP A 18 -18.07 -19.04 -20.89
C ASP A 18 -18.24 -20.52 -21.22
N CYS A 19 -17.45 -20.98 -22.19
CA CYS A 19 -17.42 -22.39 -22.57
C CYS A 19 -16.97 -23.26 -21.39
N GLN A 20 -17.37 -24.54 -21.41
CA GLN A 20 -16.90 -25.47 -20.39
C GLN A 20 -15.38 -25.65 -20.53
N PRO A 21 -14.62 -25.53 -19.43
CA PRO A 21 -13.17 -25.71 -19.48
C PRO A 21 -12.84 -27.15 -19.88
N SER A 22 -11.80 -27.32 -20.69
CA SER A 22 -11.36 -28.65 -21.09
C SER A 22 -11.04 -29.52 -19.87
N GLY A 23 -11.64 -30.71 -19.80
CA GLY A 23 -11.53 -31.63 -18.66
C GLY A 23 -12.52 -31.39 -17.51
N PHE A 24 -13.38 -30.38 -17.60
CA PHE A 24 -14.46 -30.07 -16.64
C PHE A 24 -15.85 -30.07 -17.28
N GLU A 25 -15.95 -30.61 -18.50
CA GLU A 25 -17.21 -30.71 -19.25
C GLU A 25 -18.21 -31.65 -18.54
N ASP A 26 -19.46 -31.22 -18.41
CA ASP A 26 -20.57 -32.04 -17.92
C ASP A 26 -20.96 -33.08 -19.00
N PRO A 27 -20.73 -34.39 -18.76
CA PRO A 27 -21.04 -35.42 -19.75
C PRO A 27 -22.53 -35.51 -20.09
N SER A 28 -23.41 -35.07 -19.18
CA SER A 28 -24.85 -35.07 -19.38
C SER A 28 -25.33 -33.85 -20.17
N HIS A 29 -24.51 -32.80 -20.26
CA HIS A 29 -24.85 -31.53 -20.90
C HIS A 29 -23.65 -30.90 -21.62
N PRO A 30 -23.12 -31.55 -22.67
CA PRO A 30 -21.90 -31.11 -23.34
C PRO A 30 -22.04 -29.72 -24.00
N ASP A 31 -23.25 -29.36 -24.44
CA ASP A 31 -23.52 -28.09 -25.15
C ASP A 31 -23.85 -26.91 -24.22
N LYS A 32 -23.79 -27.09 -22.90
CA LYS A 32 -24.05 -26.00 -21.94
C LYS A 32 -22.81 -25.11 -21.76
N ALA A 33 -23.05 -23.89 -21.32
CA ALA A 33 -22.03 -22.92 -20.94
C ALA A 33 -22.19 -22.54 -19.45
N TYR A 34 -21.11 -22.13 -18.81
CA TYR A 34 -21.14 -21.66 -17.42
C TYR A 34 -21.38 -20.17 -17.35
N LYS A 35 -22.27 -19.72 -16.46
CA LYS A 35 -22.46 -18.30 -16.19
C LYS A 35 -21.30 -17.77 -15.35
N VAL A 36 -20.67 -16.71 -15.83
CA VAL A 36 -19.61 -16.00 -15.13
C VAL A 36 -20.24 -15.05 -14.11
N VAL A 37 -19.97 -15.29 -12.82
CA VAL A 37 -20.53 -14.51 -11.71
C VAL A 37 -19.62 -13.34 -11.31
N GLU A 38 -18.31 -13.52 -11.46
CA GLU A 38 -17.27 -12.56 -11.08
C GLU A 38 -16.46 -12.14 -12.31
N ALA A 39 -15.89 -10.93 -12.30
CA ALA A 39 -15.04 -10.46 -13.37
C ALA A 39 -13.78 -11.35 -13.52
N LEU A 40 -13.75 -12.13 -14.61
CA LEU A 40 -12.60 -12.97 -14.94
C LEU A 40 -11.51 -12.16 -15.67
N TYR A 41 -10.27 -12.62 -15.54
CA TYR A 41 -9.16 -12.04 -16.29
C TYR A 41 -9.39 -12.24 -17.81
N GLY A 42 -9.11 -11.20 -18.61
CA GLY A 42 -9.32 -11.22 -20.06
C GLY A 42 -10.71 -10.73 -20.51
N LEU A 43 -11.68 -10.57 -19.61
CA LEU A 43 -12.91 -9.87 -19.94
C LEU A 43 -12.64 -8.37 -20.17
N HIS A 44 -13.07 -7.84 -21.31
CA HIS A 44 -12.98 -6.41 -21.61
C HIS A 44 -13.61 -5.52 -20.52
N LYS A 45 -14.65 -6.02 -19.83
CA LYS A 45 -15.34 -5.29 -18.76
C LYS A 45 -14.76 -5.48 -17.37
N ALA A 46 -13.86 -6.45 -17.16
CA ALA A 46 -13.29 -6.74 -15.84
C ALA A 46 -12.59 -5.53 -15.19
N PRO A 47 -11.82 -4.70 -15.93
CA PRO A 47 -11.21 -3.50 -15.33
C PRO A 47 -12.23 -2.47 -14.83
N ARG A 48 -13.36 -2.34 -15.51
CA ARG A 48 -14.42 -1.41 -15.14
C ARG A 48 -15.20 -1.91 -13.92
N ALA A 49 -15.63 -3.18 -13.94
CA ALA A 49 -16.32 -3.80 -12.81
C ALA A 49 -15.49 -3.71 -11.53
N TRP A 50 -14.19 -3.99 -11.63
CA TRP A 50 -13.26 -3.84 -10.51
C TRP A 50 -13.17 -2.40 -10.00
N TYR A 51 -13.09 -1.42 -10.90
CA TYR A 51 -13.00 -0.02 -10.49
C TYR A 51 -14.25 0.43 -9.76
N GLU A 52 -15.42 0.02 -10.23
CA GLU A 52 -16.71 0.31 -9.59
C GLU A 52 -16.78 -0.32 -8.18
N THR A 53 -16.36 -1.58 -8.01
CA THR A 53 -16.25 -2.20 -6.69
C THR A 53 -15.31 -1.42 -5.76
N LEU A 54 -14.10 -1.09 -6.23
CA LEU A 54 -13.13 -0.35 -5.41
C LEU A 54 -13.69 1.02 -5.01
N ALA A 55 -14.30 1.73 -5.96
CA ALA A 55 -14.91 3.01 -5.75
C ALA A 55 -15.99 2.97 -4.66
N ILE A 56 -16.89 1.98 -4.71
CA ILE A 56 -17.93 1.78 -3.69
C ILE A 56 -17.28 1.54 -2.33
N TYR A 57 -16.34 0.60 -2.26
CA TYR A 57 -15.63 0.27 -1.03
C TYR A 57 -14.95 1.50 -0.40
N LEU A 58 -14.26 2.32 -1.19
CA LEU A 58 -13.61 3.53 -0.70
C LEU A 58 -14.62 4.53 -0.12
N LEU A 59 -15.75 4.74 -0.80
CA LEU A 59 -16.81 5.64 -0.35
C LEU A 59 -17.44 5.15 0.96
N GLU A 60 -17.76 3.86 1.07
CA GLU A 60 -18.29 3.24 2.30
C GLU A 60 -17.31 3.35 3.47
N ASN A 61 -16.01 3.35 3.19
CA ASN A 61 -14.95 3.53 4.18
C ASN A 61 -14.59 5.00 4.44
N GLY A 62 -15.45 5.94 4.04
CA GLY A 62 -15.34 7.36 4.38
C GLY A 62 -14.33 8.15 3.55
N PHE A 63 -13.92 7.62 2.39
CA PHE A 63 -13.25 8.45 1.39
C PHE A 63 -14.27 9.34 0.67
N GLN A 64 -13.81 10.50 0.22
CA GLN A 64 -14.55 11.40 -0.66
C GLN A 64 -13.90 11.36 -2.05
N ARG A 65 -14.72 11.25 -3.09
CA ARG A 65 -14.24 11.34 -4.46
C ARG A 65 -13.89 12.79 -4.81
N GLY A 66 -12.83 12.98 -5.59
CA GLY A 66 -12.41 14.28 -6.10
C GLY A 66 -13.49 14.90 -6.98
N THR A 67 -13.68 16.21 -6.85
CA THR A 67 -14.67 16.96 -7.63
C THR A 67 -14.25 17.11 -9.10
N ILE A 68 -12.96 17.32 -9.34
CA ILE A 68 -12.37 17.51 -10.67
C ILE A 68 -11.92 16.17 -11.26
N ASP A 69 -11.20 15.38 -10.46
CA ASP A 69 -10.65 14.09 -10.87
C ASP A 69 -11.43 12.94 -10.22
N GLN A 70 -12.26 12.26 -11.00
CA GLN A 70 -13.10 11.16 -10.52
C GLN A 70 -12.29 9.92 -10.13
N THR A 71 -11.02 9.82 -10.54
CA THR A 71 -10.10 8.73 -10.19
C THR A 71 -9.39 8.94 -8.87
N LEU A 72 -9.55 10.13 -8.26
CA LEU A 72 -8.93 10.52 -6.99
C LEU A 72 -9.93 10.37 -5.84
N PHE A 73 -9.50 9.73 -4.76
CA PHE A 73 -10.25 9.56 -3.52
C PHE A 73 -9.41 10.09 -2.37
N ILE A 74 -10.03 10.85 -1.47
CA ILE A 74 -9.37 11.55 -0.37
C ILE A 74 -10.10 11.23 0.92
N LYS A 75 -9.37 10.73 1.92
CA LYS A 75 -9.87 10.55 3.28
C LYS A 75 -9.10 11.46 4.22
N LYS A 76 -9.82 12.30 4.95
CA LYS A 76 -9.25 13.19 5.97
C LYS A 76 -9.58 12.62 7.34
N GLN A 77 -8.57 12.39 8.19
CA GLN A 77 -8.76 11.94 9.57
C GLN A 77 -7.82 12.69 10.50
N LYS A 78 -8.36 13.34 11.53
CA LYS A 78 -7.59 14.01 12.61
C LYS A 78 -6.45 14.93 12.13
N GLY A 79 -6.59 15.55 10.96
CA GLY A 79 -5.57 16.41 10.37
C GLY A 79 -4.75 15.75 9.26
N ASP A 80 -4.72 14.42 9.21
CA ASP A 80 -4.03 13.66 8.16
C ASP A 80 -4.88 13.50 6.90
N ILE A 81 -4.20 13.28 5.78
CA ILE A 81 -4.80 13.07 4.47
C ILE A 81 -4.22 11.80 3.86
N LEU A 82 -5.10 10.84 3.56
CA LEU A 82 -4.80 9.65 2.78
C LEU A 82 -5.45 9.81 1.40
N MET A 83 -4.64 9.69 0.35
CA MET A 83 -5.09 9.78 -1.03
C MET A 83 -4.95 8.43 -1.73
N VAL A 84 -5.98 8.04 -2.48
CA VAL A 84 -5.97 6.88 -3.35
C VAL A 84 -6.32 7.36 -4.76
N LYS A 85 -5.45 7.09 -5.73
CA LYS A 85 -5.65 7.49 -7.12
C LYS A 85 -5.49 6.30 -8.06
N GLN A 86 -6.47 6.08 -8.92
CA GLN A 86 -6.30 5.13 -10.01
C GLN A 86 -5.46 5.76 -11.13
N LYS A 87 -4.41 5.06 -11.55
CA LYS A 87 -3.57 5.38 -12.70
C LYS A 87 -3.70 4.27 -13.75
N LYS A 88 -3.15 4.49 -14.94
CA LYS A 88 -3.16 3.49 -16.03
C LYS A 88 -2.39 2.22 -15.67
N ASP A 89 -1.36 2.36 -14.85
CA ASP A 89 -0.42 1.33 -14.41
C ASP A 89 -0.76 0.74 -13.03
N GLY A 90 -1.88 1.15 -12.42
CA GLY A 90 -2.37 0.58 -11.17
C GLY A 90 -2.89 1.63 -10.19
N ILE A 91 -2.90 1.28 -8.91
CA ILE A 91 -3.37 2.16 -7.83
C ILE A 91 -2.18 2.85 -7.19
N PHE A 92 -2.28 4.16 -7.04
CA PHE A 92 -1.37 4.99 -6.28
C PHE A 92 -1.98 5.36 -4.93
N ILE A 93 -1.25 5.12 -3.85
CA ILE A 93 -1.66 5.48 -2.49
C ILE A 93 -0.63 6.46 -1.94
N SER A 94 -1.08 7.62 -1.47
CA SER A 94 -0.21 8.69 -0.96
C SER A 94 -0.62 9.14 0.44
N GLN A 95 0.40 9.39 1.24
CA GLN A 95 0.33 9.95 2.60
C GLN A 95 1.34 11.09 2.76
N ASP A 96 1.64 11.83 1.69
CA ASP A 96 2.78 12.75 1.64
C ASP A 96 2.72 13.80 2.75
N LYS A 97 1.51 14.26 3.10
CA LYS A 97 1.32 15.18 4.23
C LYS A 97 1.84 14.58 5.54
N TYR A 98 1.49 13.33 5.82
CA TYR A 98 1.92 12.63 7.03
C TYR A 98 3.43 12.38 7.04
N VAL A 99 4.01 12.04 5.88
CA VAL A 99 5.46 11.88 5.70
C VAL A 99 6.19 13.18 6.03
N VAL A 100 5.76 14.30 5.46
CA VAL A 100 6.32 15.63 5.73
C VAL A 100 6.21 15.99 7.21
N GLU A 101 5.10 15.64 7.85
CA GLU A 101 4.87 15.92 9.27
C GLU A 101 5.76 15.07 10.18
N ILE A 102 6.00 13.79 9.86
CA ILE A 102 6.99 12.94 10.52
C ILE A 102 8.39 13.52 10.36
N LEU A 103 8.80 13.85 9.13
CA LEU A 103 10.14 14.39 8.86
C LEU A 103 10.38 15.67 9.66
N ARG A 104 9.39 16.57 9.70
CA ARG A 104 9.47 17.78 10.52
C ARG A 104 9.51 17.49 12.01
N LYS A 105 8.66 16.58 12.50
CA LYS A 105 8.56 16.22 13.92
C LYS A 105 9.89 15.70 14.48
N PHE A 106 10.64 14.95 13.66
CA PHE A 106 11.89 14.36 14.07
C PHE A 106 13.13 15.11 13.59
N GLY A 107 13.01 16.22 12.85
CA GLY A 107 14.17 17.01 12.39
C GLY A 107 14.89 16.44 11.16
N LEU A 108 14.20 15.63 10.35
CA LEU A 108 14.73 14.90 9.20
C LEU A 108 14.49 15.57 7.84
N THR A 109 14.08 16.84 7.82
CA THR A 109 13.70 17.55 6.58
C THR A 109 14.85 17.77 5.61
N GLU A 110 16.09 17.83 6.11
CA GLU A 110 17.31 17.96 5.29
C GLU A 110 17.89 16.61 4.84
N GLY A 111 17.22 15.50 5.17
CA GLY A 111 17.64 14.15 4.79
C GLY A 111 17.57 13.96 3.27
N LYS A 112 18.62 13.39 2.68
CA LYS A 112 18.65 13.08 1.24
C LYS A 112 17.66 11.95 0.92
N SER A 113 16.80 12.16 -0.08
CA SER A 113 16.00 11.08 -0.68
C SER A 113 16.94 9.99 -1.22
N ALA A 114 16.65 8.75 -0.85
CA ALA A 114 17.37 7.58 -1.29
C ALA A 114 16.43 6.76 -2.18
N SER A 115 16.78 6.59 -3.45
CA SER A 115 15.98 5.75 -4.38
C SER A 115 16.14 4.26 -4.12
N THR A 116 17.17 3.88 -3.37
CA THR A 116 17.50 2.49 -3.06
C THR A 116 17.05 2.16 -1.64
N PRO A 117 16.26 1.09 -1.45
CA PRO A 117 16.01 0.55 -0.13
C PRO A 117 17.33 0.31 0.61
N ILE A 118 17.36 0.71 1.86
CA ILE A 118 18.46 0.42 2.78
C ILE A 118 18.75 -1.09 2.78
N ASP A 119 20.04 -1.43 2.73
CA ASP A 119 20.47 -2.83 2.72
C ASP A 119 20.03 -3.52 4.02
N THR A 120 19.07 -4.43 3.88
CA THR A 120 18.50 -5.16 5.00
C THR A 120 19.36 -6.33 5.49
N GLU A 121 20.45 -6.68 4.78
CA GLU A 121 21.40 -7.72 5.21
C GLU A 121 22.59 -7.16 5.99
N LYS A 122 22.82 -5.84 5.88
CA LYS A 122 23.86 -5.17 6.66
C LYS A 122 23.47 -5.13 8.13
N ARG A 123 24.19 -5.90 8.96
CA ARG A 123 24.06 -5.81 10.42
C ARG A 123 24.52 -4.43 10.88
N LEU A 124 23.66 -3.74 11.63
CA LEU A 124 24.03 -2.53 12.34
C LEU A 124 24.97 -2.92 13.49
N LEU A 125 26.04 -2.15 13.67
CA LEU A 125 26.97 -2.32 14.79
C LEU A 125 26.56 -1.37 15.90
N GLU A 126 26.83 -1.76 17.14
CA GLU A 126 26.70 -0.84 18.27
C GLU A 126 27.69 0.30 18.11
N ASP A 127 27.23 1.52 18.35
CA ASP A 127 28.08 2.69 18.45
C ASP A 127 28.37 2.95 19.94
N PRO A 128 29.56 2.57 20.44
CA PRO A 128 29.90 2.77 21.85
C PRO A 128 30.03 4.24 22.23
N ASP A 129 30.18 5.14 21.26
CA ASP A 129 30.29 6.59 21.46
C ASP A 129 28.98 7.33 21.11
N GLY A 130 27.93 6.60 20.73
CA GLY A 130 26.64 7.17 20.33
C GLY A 130 25.86 7.75 21.51
N GLU A 131 25.08 8.81 21.24
CA GLU A 131 24.18 9.37 22.25
C GLU A 131 22.98 8.44 22.51
N ASP A 132 22.59 8.33 23.78
CA ASP A 132 21.38 7.61 24.17
C ASP A 132 20.13 8.25 23.56
N VAL A 133 19.31 7.43 22.90
CA VAL A 133 18.03 7.89 22.35
C VAL A 133 16.95 7.87 23.45
N ASP A 134 16.22 8.98 23.58
CA ASP A 134 15.07 9.03 24.48
C ASP A 134 14.00 7.99 24.10
N VAL A 135 13.64 7.13 25.07
CA VAL A 135 12.72 6.02 24.84
C VAL A 135 11.32 6.44 24.38
N HIS A 136 10.85 7.63 24.77
CA HIS A 136 9.56 8.16 24.35
C HIS A 136 9.63 8.65 22.91
N ILE A 137 10.71 9.34 22.53
CA ILE A 137 10.97 9.76 21.15
C ILE A 137 11.03 8.52 20.25
N TYR A 138 11.79 7.51 20.66
CA TYR A 138 11.91 6.24 19.94
C TYR A 138 10.56 5.56 19.72
N ARG A 139 9.78 5.35 20.79
CA ARG A 139 8.44 4.75 20.69
C ARG A 139 7.50 5.56 19.80
N SER A 140 7.59 6.89 19.86
CA SER A 140 6.81 7.78 19.00
C SER A 140 7.16 7.60 17.53
N MET A 141 8.46 7.44 17.23
CA MET A 141 8.97 7.25 15.88
C MET A 141 8.54 5.90 15.29
N ILE A 142 8.72 4.81 16.04
CA ILE A 142 8.27 3.47 15.64
C ILE A 142 6.75 3.46 15.41
N GLY A 143 5.96 4.10 16.30
CA GLY A 143 4.52 4.24 16.11
C GLY A 143 4.15 4.96 14.81
N SER A 144 4.84 6.06 14.50
CA SER A 144 4.67 6.80 13.25
C SER A 144 5.01 5.96 12.01
N LEU A 145 6.09 5.17 12.07
CA LEU A 145 6.51 4.30 10.96
C LEU A 145 5.57 3.11 10.76
N MET A 146 5.07 2.51 11.85
CA MET A 146 4.06 1.44 11.77
C MET A 146 2.78 1.92 11.08
N TYR A 147 2.34 3.15 11.37
CA TYR A 147 1.19 3.72 10.68
C TYR A 147 1.47 3.89 9.18
N LEU A 148 2.63 4.44 8.81
CA LEU A 148 3.04 4.64 7.42
C LEU A 148 3.04 3.31 6.64
N THR A 149 3.71 2.29 7.19
CA THR A 149 3.87 0.96 6.55
C THR A 149 2.57 0.17 6.45
N SER A 150 1.56 0.47 7.28
CA SER A 150 0.23 -0.17 7.19
C SER A 150 -0.53 0.19 5.92
N SER A 151 -0.25 1.36 5.33
CA SER A 151 -0.91 1.85 4.12
C SER A 151 0.02 1.95 2.90
N ARG A 152 1.34 1.87 3.14
CA ARG A 152 2.41 1.90 2.13
C ARG A 152 3.13 0.54 2.06
N PRO A 153 2.52 -0.45 1.40
CA PRO A 153 3.09 -1.79 1.27
C PRO A 153 4.43 -1.82 0.50
N ASP A 154 4.67 -0.81 -0.33
CA ASP A 154 5.92 -0.60 -1.08
C ASP A 154 7.15 -0.35 -0.19
N ILE A 155 6.96 0.24 1.00
CA ILE A 155 8.03 0.42 2.00
C ILE A 155 7.93 -0.55 3.19
N MET A 156 6.82 -1.28 3.30
CA MET A 156 6.56 -2.18 4.43
C MET A 156 7.66 -3.23 4.59
N PHE A 157 8.17 -3.79 3.48
CA PHE A 157 9.22 -4.81 3.54
C PHE A 157 10.53 -4.25 4.12
N ALA A 158 10.97 -3.08 3.64
CA ALA A 158 12.17 -2.41 4.12
C ALA A 158 12.07 -2.07 5.62
N CYS A 159 10.93 -1.52 6.04
CA CYS A 159 10.73 -1.11 7.43
C CYS A 159 10.62 -2.31 8.40
N LYS A 160 9.83 -3.35 8.05
CA LYS A 160 9.60 -4.50 8.96
C LYS A 160 10.87 -5.30 9.25
N LYS A 161 11.74 -5.50 8.25
CA LYS A 161 12.98 -6.24 8.46
C LYS A 161 13.96 -5.48 9.35
N GLN A 162 13.91 -4.14 9.36
CA GLN A 162 14.71 -3.31 10.26
C GLN A 162 14.20 -3.29 11.70
N THR A 163 12.88 -3.28 11.90
CA THR A 163 12.30 -3.33 13.26
C THR A 163 12.66 -4.62 14.02
N VAL A 164 12.88 -5.74 13.31
CA VAL A 164 13.22 -7.04 13.93
C VAL A 164 14.71 -7.14 14.31
N VAL A 165 15.60 -6.38 13.66
CA VAL A 165 17.05 -6.39 13.92
C VAL A 165 17.43 -5.42 15.05
N ALA A 166 16.54 -4.48 15.40
CA ALA A 166 16.79 -3.39 16.33
C ALA A 166 16.31 -3.73 17.77
N THR A 167 17.24 -4.24 18.58
CA THR A 167 17.11 -4.31 20.05
C THR A 167 18.19 -3.47 20.76
N SER A 168 18.73 -2.42 20.13
CA SER A 168 19.81 -1.58 20.68
C SER A 168 19.61 -0.10 20.31
N SER A 169 19.72 0.78 21.31
CA SER A 169 19.19 2.15 21.41
C SER A 169 20.07 3.27 20.82
N THR A 170 20.69 3.07 19.66
CA THR A 170 21.70 4.01 19.09
C THR A 170 21.31 4.63 17.74
N GLU A 171 21.99 5.74 17.39
CA GLU A 171 21.86 6.60 16.19
C GLU A 171 21.65 5.87 14.85
N ALA A 172 22.12 4.62 14.72
CA ALA A 172 21.84 3.75 13.59
C ALA A 172 20.33 3.54 13.33
N GLU A 173 19.50 3.57 14.37
CA GLU A 173 18.03 3.51 14.27
C GLU A 173 17.45 4.77 13.61
N TYR A 174 18.04 5.93 13.91
CA TYR A 174 17.63 7.23 13.37
C TYR A 174 17.94 7.33 11.87
N VAL A 175 19.11 6.84 11.45
CA VAL A 175 19.52 6.78 10.04
C VAL A 175 18.67 5.79 9.24
N ALA A 176 18.28 4.66 9.84
CA ALA A 176 17.39 3.69 9.20
C ALA A 176 15.99 4.26 8.95
N VAL A 177 15.41 4.95 9.94
CA VAL A 177 14.10 5.61 9.82
C VAL A 177 14.14 6.76 8.82
N ALA A 178 15.18 7.60 8.86
CA ALA A 178 15.38 8.68 7.88
C ALA A 178 15.44 8.13 6.45
N SER A 179 16.18 7.04 6.24
CA SER A 179 16.30 6.39 4.93
C SER A 179 14.95 5.82 4.45
N CYS A 180 14.16 5.19 5.33
CA CYS A 180 12.84 4.66 4.97
C CYS A 180 11.83 5.77 4.65
N CYS A 181 11.81 6.87 5.41
CA CYS A 181 10.95 8.01 5.13
C CYS A 181 11.40 8.78 3.87
N ALA A 182 12.71 8.82 3.60
CA ALA A 182 13.27 9.51 2.44
C ALA A 182 13.08 8.72 1.12
N GLN A 183 12.93 7.39 1.17
CA GLN A 183 12.52 6.55 0.01
C GLN A 183 11.09 6.84 -0.46
N VAL A 184 10.30 7.57 0.34
CA VAL A 184 8.88 7.83 0.10
C VAL A 184 8.64 9.17 -0.62
N LEU A 185 9.66 10.04 -0.65
CA LEU A 185 9.69 11.31 -1.39
C LEU A 185 10.23 11.10 -2.81
#